data_AF-A0A1C5KXU8-F1
#
_entry.id   AF-A0A1C5KXU8-F1
#
_cell.length_a   1.000
_cell.length_b   1.000
_cell.length_c   1.000
_cell.angle_alpha   90.00
_cell.angle_beta   90.00
_cell.angle_gamma   90.00
#
_symmetry.space_group_name_H-M   'P 1'
#
loop_
_entity.id
_entity.type
_entity.pdbx_description
1 polymer ?
#
loop_
_entity_poly.entity_id
_entity_poly.type
_entity_poly.pdbx_seq_one_letter_code
_entity_poly.pdbx_strand_id
1 'polypeptide(L)' 'MGTGNLDLAENAFTELLMERFEQDEDAFSIVDQSEIMEAMSGVTNTMSLMIGVLFDLYPANKAASRKPIDALRYSG' A
#
# COMPACT_ATOMS: atom_id res chain seq x y z
N MET A 1 12.74 -5.75 18.05
CA MET A 1 13.87 -6.69 18.10
C MET A 1 13.59 -7.78 17.07
N GLY A 2 14.09 -7.64 15.84
CA GLY A 2 13.75 -8.55 14.73
C GLY A 2 14.69 -8.47 13.51
N THR A 3 15.60 -7.49 13.47
CA THR A 3 16.54 -7.29 12.36
C THR A 3 17.67 -8.31 12.34
N GLY A 4 18.16 -8.75 13.50
CA GLY A 4 19.34 -9.64 13.57
C GLY A 4 19.21 -10.99 12.85
N ASN A 5 18.01 -11.50 12.59
CA ASN A 5 17.83 -12.74 11.81
C ASN A 5 17.73 -12.47 10.29
N LEU A 6 17.19 -11.32 9.89
CA LEU A 6 17.14 -10.90 8.48
C LEU A 6 18.54 -10.53 8.00
N ASP A 7 19.26 -9.73 8.79
CA ASP A 7 20.65 -9.34 8.52
C ASP A 7 21.55 -10.58 8.39
N LEU A 8 21.34 -11.59 9.24
CA LEU A 8 22.09 -12.86 9.17
C LEU A 8 21.76 -13.65 7.90
N ALA A 9 20.49 -13.71 7.51
CA ALA A 9 20.05 -14.40 6.31
C ALA A 9 20.57 -13.71 5.04
N GLU A 10 20.53 -12.38 4.98
CA GLU A 10 21.06 -11.59 3.87
C GLU A 10 22.56 -11.83 3.69
N ASN A 11 23.34 -11.77 4.76
CA ASN A 11 24.78 -12.05 4.71
C ASN A 11 25.08 -13.49 4.24
N ALA A 12 24.33 -14.48 4.75
CA ALA A 12 24.52 -15.87 4.34
C ALA A 12 24.18 -16.10 2.85
N PHE A 13 23.10 -15.49 2.35
CA PHE A 13 22.76 -15.54 0.92
C PHE A 13 23.79 -14.79 0.06
N THR A 14 24.24 -13.63 0.51
CA THR A 14 25.27 -12.84 -0.17
C THR A 14 26.55 -13.67 -0.33
N GLU A 15 27.00 -14.36 0.72
CA GLU A 15 28.19 -15.22 0.67
C GLU A 15 28.03 -16.37 -0.33
N LEU A 16 26.88 -17.08 -0.29
CA LEU A 16 26.59 -18.16 -1.24
C LEU A 16 26.53 -17.69 -2.70
N LEU A 17 25.96 -16.51 -2.95
CA LEU A 17 25.84 -15.96 -4.30
C LEU A 17 27.18 -15.40 -4.81
N MET A 18 27.97 -14.74 -3.95
CA MET A 18 29.33 -14.30 -4.28
C MET A 18 30.22 -15.49 -4.64
N GLU A 19 30.16 -16.59 -3.90
CA GLU A 19 30.92 -17.79 -4.24
C GLU A 19 30.44 -18.39 -5.58
N ARG A 20 29.12 -18.43 -5.82
CA ARG A 20 28.55 -19.02 -7.03
C ARG A 20 28.86 -18.21 -8.30
N PHE A 21 28.94 -16.88 -8.19
CA PHE A 21 29.19 -15.96 -9.30
C PHE A 21 30.63 -15.47 -9.38
N GLU A 22 31.60 -16.24 -8.86
CA GLU A 22 33.03 -15.91 -8.97
C GLU A 22 33.41 -14.54 -8.38
N GLN A 23 32.76 -14.14 -7.29
CA GLN A 23 32.86 -12.84 -6.64
C GLN A 23 32.46 -11.64 -7.51
N ASP A 24 31.64 -11.87 -8.54
CA ASP A 24 31.02 -10.80 -9.31
C ASP A 24 29.84 -10.20 -8.52
N GLU A 25 30.06 -9.01 -7.96
CA GLU A 25 29.05 -8.26 -7.20
C GLU A 25 27.94 -7.67 -8.08
N ASP A 26 28.20 -7.48 -9.38
CA ASP A 26 27.21 -6.99 -10.34
C ASP A 26 26.32 -8.13 -10.89
N ALA A 27 26.67 -9.39 -10.60
CA ALA A 27 25.93 -10.55 -11.09
C ALA A 27 24.58 -10.79 -10.37
N PHE A 28 24.38 -10.18 -9.19
CA PHE A 28 23.15 -10.36 -8.42
C PHE A 28 22.79 -9.12 -7.58
N SER A 29 21.52 -9.02 -7.19
CA SER A 29 21.00 -7.99 -6.28
C SER A 29 20.05 -8.65 -5.29
N ILE A 30 20.15 -8.27 -4.02
CA ILE A 30 19.25 -8.71 -2.95
C ILE A 30 18.32 -7.55 -2.62
N VAL A 31 17.02 -7.81 -2.62
CA VAL A 31 15.99 -6.78 -2.40
C VAL A 31 15.09 -7.23 -1.26
N ASP A 32 14.84 -6.34 -0.31
CA ASP A 32 13.92 -6.58 0.80
C ASP A 32 12.46 -6.46 0.33
N GLN A 33 11.64 -7.46 0.64
CA GLN A 33 10.25 -7.52 0.20
C GLN A 33 9.31 -6.57 0.98
N SER A 34 9.73 -6.10 2.15
CA SER A 34 8.94 -5.18 2.98
C SER A 34 8.74 -3.82 2.29
N GLU A 35 9.74 -3.33 1.55
CA GLU A 35 9.66 -2.06 0.82
C GLU A 35 8.56 -2.11 -0.26
N ILE A 36 8.49 -3.23 -0.99
CA ILE A 36 7.43 -3.46 -1.99
C ILE A 36 6.06 -3.54 -1.31
N MET A 37 5.96 -4.26 -0.19
CA MET A 37 4.71 -4.39 0.55
C MET A 37 4.22 -3.06 1.11
N GLU A 38 5.13 -2.22 1.60
CA GLU A 38 4.83 -0.88 2.09
C GLU A 38 4.30 0.01 0.96
N ALA A 39 4.96 0.00 -0.20
CA ALA A 39 4.51 0.73 -1.38
C ALA A 39 3.11 0.28 -1.82
N MET A 40 2.87 -1.04 -1.88
CA MET A 40 1.57 -1.61 -2.24
C MET A 40 0.47 -1.23 -1.24
N SER A 41 0.79 -1.22 0.06
CA SER A 41 -0.10 -0.77 1.12
C SER A 41 -0.44 0.71 0.96
N GLY A 42 0.57 1.56 0.70
CA GLY A 42 0.39 3.00 0.48
C GLY A 42 -0.52 3.30 -0.73
N VAL A 43 -0.31 2.62 -1.85
CA VAL A 43 -1.17 2.73 -3.04
C VAL A 43 -2.60 2.32 -2.72
N THR A 44 -2.77 1.15 -2.07
CA THR A 44 -4.09 0.64 -1.70
C THR A 44 -4.83 1.62 -0.79
N ASN A 45 -4.17 2.10 0.25
CA ASN A 45 -4.77 3.03 1.21
C ASN A 45 -5.20 4.34 0.53
N THR A 46 -4.36 4.89 -0.33
CA THR A 46 -4.68 6.09 -1.10
C THR A 46 -5.92 5.90 -1.99
N MET A 47 -6.01 4.76 -2.68
CA MET A 47 -7.18 4.43 -3.50
C MET A 47 -8.43 4.21 -2.66
N SER A 48 -8.33 3.52 -1.52
CA SER A 48 -9.44 3.33 -0.58
C SER A 48 -9.97 4.67 -0.06
N LEU A 49 -9.10 5.60 0.32
CA LEU A 49 -9.49 6.95 0.75
C LEU A 49 -10.18 7.71 -0.38
N MET A 50 -9.64 7.66 -1.61
CA MET A 50 -10.24 8.31 -2.77
C MET A 50 -11.66 7.78 -3.03
N ILE A 51 -11.83 6.46 -3.03
CA ILE A 51 -13.14 5.82 -3.19
C ILE A 51 -14.07 6.24 -2.06
N GLY A 52 -13.63 6.19 -0.80
CA GLY A 52 -14.43 6.63 0.34
C GLY A 52 -14.91 8.08 0.19
N VAL A 53 -14.02 9.01 -0.20
CA VAL A 53 -14.40 10.41 -0.44
C VAL A 53 -15.43 10.53 -1.57
N LEU A 54 -15.24 9.81 -2.68
CA LEU A 54 -16.16 9.87 -3.82
C LEU A 54 -17.54 9.27 -3.52
N PHE A 55 -17.61 8.22 -2.72
CA PHE A 55 -18.88 7.52 -2.42
C PHE A 55 -19.56 7.98 -1.14
N ASP A 56 -18.83 8.53 -0.18
CA ASP A 56 -19.41 9.01 1.08
C ASP A 56 -19.65 10.52 1.03
N LEU A 57 -18.61 11.30 0.73
CA LEU A 57 -18.67 12.75 0.86
C LEU A 57 -19.48 13.41 -0.26
N TYR A 58 -19.30 12.97 -1.51
CA TYR A 58 -20.03 13.54 -2.66
C TYR A 58 -21.57 13.42 -2.54
N PRO A 59 -22.17 12.23 -2.29
CA PRO A 59 -23.62 12.16 -2.13
C PRO A 59 -24.12 12.81 -0.84
N ALA A 60 -23.33 12.81 0.25
CA ALA A 60 -23.71 13.50 1.48
C ALA A 60 -23.85 15.01 1.26
N ASN A 61 -22.88 15.63 0.57
CA ASN A 61 -22.95 17.05 0.20
C ASN A 61 -24.13 17.35 -0.74
N LYS A 62 -24.41 16.44 -1.68
CA LYS A 62 -25.58 16.53 -2.58
C LYS A 62 -26.91 16.38 -1.84
N ALA A 63 -26.98 15.59 -0.78
CA ALA A 63 -28.18 15.41 0.03
C ALA A 63 -28.42 16.61 0.97
N ALA A 64 -27.36 17.12 1.61
CA ALA A 64 -27.43 18.27 2.51
C ALA A 64 -27.89 19.56 1.82
N SER A 65 -27.65 19.69 0.50
CA SER A 65 -28.10 20.83 -0.30
C SER A 65 -29.55 20.71 -0.80
N ARG A 66 -30.25 19.61 -0.54
CA ARG A 66 -31.68 19.46 -0.91
C ARG A 66 -32.58 20.20 0.07
N LYS A 67 -33.63 20.84 -0.45
CA LYS A 67 -34.62 21.53 0.40
C LYS A 67 -35.43 20.49 1.18
N PRO A 68 -35.64 20.68 2.50
CA PRO A 68 -36.35 19.70 3.34
C PRO A 68 -37.78 19.42 2.87
N ILE A 69 -38.45 20.44 2.31
CA ILE A 69 -39.83 20.32 1.83
C ILE A 69 -39.97 19.34 0.66
N ASP A 70 -38.94 19.21 -0.19
CA ASP A 70 -38.95 18.30 -1.33
C ASP A 70 -38.88 16.83 -0.87
N ALA A 71 -38.22 16.55 0.27
CA ALA A 71 -38.13 15.21 0.84
C ALA A 71 -39.46 14.73 1.44
N LEU A 72 -40.22 15.63 2.07
CA LEU A 72 -41.52 15.31 2.65
C LEU A 72 -42.59 15.10 1.58
N ARG A 73 -42.50 15.81 0.45
CA ARG A 73 -43.45 15.73 -0.66
C ARG A 73 -43.30 14.45 -1.50
N TYR A 74 -42.17 13.76 -1.39
CA TYR A 74 -41.91 12.49 -2.07
C TYR A 74 -42.57 11.28 -1.35
N SER A 75 -42.96 11.42 -0.08
CA SER A 75 -43.51 10.35 0.76
C SER A 75 -45.05 10.36 0.86
N GLY A 76 -45.72 11.26 0.16
CA GLY A 76 -47.19 11.40 0.14
C GLY A 76 -47.81 10.94 -1.16
#